data_AF-A0AAW9KRE1-F1
#
_entry.id   AF-A0AAW9KRE1-F1
#
_cell.length_a   1.000
_cell.length_b   1.000
_cell.length_c   1.000
_cell.angle_alpha   90.00
_cell.angle_beta   90.00
_cell.angle_gamma   90.00
#
_symmetry.space_group_name_H-M   'P 1'
#
loop_
_entity.id
_entity.type
_entity.pdbx_description
1 polymer ?
#
loop_
_entity_poly.entity_id
_entity_poly.type
_entity_poly.pdbx_seq_one_letter_code
_entity_poly.pdbx_strand_id
1 'polypeptide(L)'
;MTELHSRHEFGSVSVPVKQATRGLLVQYDPEDSIHDALVSRGLMPQEPIRIRDGTEYWTVAVDEPRDALQSKLDDVRQAKAAEISVQQISARDNESKADLDTRHLSNRQREVFELARSRGYYEWPREVSASDLADELDISKATLLEHLRTAESKLLGPE
;
A
#
# COMPACT_ATOMS: atom_id res chain seq x y z
N MET A 1 -39.24 -11.92 -7.50
CA MET A 1 -39.89 -12.05 -6.18
C MET A 1 -38.76 -12.36 -5.21
N THR A 2 -38.20 -11.31 -4.61
CA THR A 2 -36.98 -11.41 -3.81
C THR A 2 -37.39 -11.46 -2.34
N GLU A 3 -37.32 -12.65 -1.75
CA GLU A 3 -37.52 -12.82 -0.32
C GLU A 3 -36.22 -12.49 0.41
N LEU A 4 -36.25 -11.37 1.13
CA LEU A 4 -35.19 -10.94 2.03
C LEU A 4 -35.38 -11.67 3.37
N HIS A 5 -34.73 -12.83 3.56
CA HIS A 5 -34.77 -13.54 4.84
C HIS A 5 -33.45 -13.41 5.59
N SER A 6 -33.56 -12.77 6.77
CA SER A 6 -32.74 -12.94 7.99
C SER A 6 -32.06 -11.66 8.49
N ARG A 7 -32.84 -10.82 9.16
CA ARG A 7 -32.31 -9.79 10.07
C ARG A 7 -31.90 -10.47 11.37
N HIS A 8 -30.61 -10.73 11.55
CA HIS A 8 -30.09 -11.20 12.85
C HIS A 8 -30.17 -10.06 13.87
N GLU A 9 -30.95 -10.24 14.93
CA GLU A 9 -30.97 -9.33 16.07
C GLU A 9 -29.71 -9.57 16.91
N PHE A 10 -28.88 -8.53 17.04
CA PHE A 10 -27.73 -8.58 17.94
C PHE A 10 -28.25 -8.59 19.38
N GLY A 11 -28.08 -9.72 20.08
CA GLY A 11 -28.31 -9.79 21.51
C GLY A 11 -27.52 -8.69 22.23
N SER A 12 -28.19 -7.93 23.09
CA SER A 12 -27.62 -6.81 23.82
C SER A 12 -26.66 -7.30 24.90
N VAL A 13 -25.44 -7.66 24.52
CA VAL A 13 -24.35 -7.85 25.48
C VAL A 13 -23.78 -6.49 25.84
N SER A 14 -24.24 -5.95 26.97
CA SER A 14 -23.65 -4.79 27.63
C SER A 14 -22.23 -5.15 28.10
N VAL A 15 -21.23 -4.43 27.59
CA VAL A 15 -19.82 -4.62 27.98
C VAL A 15 -19.32 -3.30 28.58
N PRO A 16 -18.55 -3.33 29.68
CA PRO A 16 -18.05 -2.11 30.32
C PRO A 16 -17.28 -1.23 29.33
N VAL A 17 -17.66 0.04 29.27
CA VAL A 17 -17.11 1.08 28.39
C VAL A 17 -15.69 1.43 28.82
N LYS A 18 -14.68 0.59 28.54
CA LYS A 18 -13.28 1.05 28.55
C LYS A 18 -12.34 0.48 27.51
N GLN A 19 -12.60 -0.64 26.84
CA GLN A 19 -11.74 -1.13 25.76
C GLN A 19 -12.40 -2.33 25.08
N ALA A 20 -12.98 -2.13 23.90
CA ALA A 20 -13.35 -3.26 23.05
C ALA A 20 -13.40 -2.80 21.60
N THR A 21 -12.30 -2.95 20.89
CA THR A 21 -12.37 -3.15 19.43
C THR A 21 -13.10 -4.49 19.25
N ARG A 22 -14.38 -4.46 18.89
CA ARG A 22 -15.12 -5.68 18.55
C ARG A 22 -14.74 -6.08 17.13
N GLY A 23 -14.18 -7.27 16.97
CA GLY A 23 -14.01 -7.88 15.64
C GLY A 23 -15.39 -8.24 15.07
N LEU A 24 -15.68 -7.76 13.86
CA LEU A 24 -16.88 -8.10 13.11
C LEU A 24 -16.47 -9.02 11.96
N LEU A 25 -17.03 -10.23 11.91
CA LEU A 25 -16.92 -11.09 10.74
C LEU A 25 -18.14 -10.84 9.86
N VAL A 26 -17.92 -10.34 8.65
CA VAL A 26 -18.98 -10.10 7.66
C VAL A 26 -18.82 -11.09 6.53
N GLN A 27 -19.87 -11.86 6.25
CA GLN A 27 -19.98 -12.68 5.06
C GLN A 27 -20.92 -11.99 4.09
N TYR A 28 -20.51 -11.85 2.83
CA TYR A 28 -21.35 -11.31 1.76
C TYR A 28 -21.07 -12.09 0.48
N ASP A 29 -22.04 -12.06 -0.43
CA ASP A 29 -21.94 -12.73 -1.73
C ASP A 29 -20.98 -11.93 -2.65
N PRO A 30 -19.89 -12.54 -3.15
CA PRO A 30 -18.90 -11.83 -3.94
C PRO A 30 -19.34 -11.56 -5.39
N GLU A 31 -20.51 -12.04 -5.85
CA GLU A 31 -20.93 -11.88 -7.26
C GLU A 31 -20.91 -10.43 -7.75
N ASP A 32 -21.15 -9.45 -6.87
CA ASP A 32 -21.07 -8.01 -7.17
C ASP A 32 -19.71 -7.38 -6.81
N SER A 33 -18.83 -8.09 -6.10
CA SER A 33 -17.53 -7.57 -5.66
C SER A 33 -16.55 -7.42 -6.82
N ILE A 34 -15.81 -6.32 -6.85
CA ILE A 34 -14.65 -6.17 -7.73
C ILE A 34 -13.54 -7.19 -7.38
N HIS A 35 -13.50 -7.68 -6.13
CA HIS A 35 -12.57 -8.72 -5.69
C HIS A 35 -12.64 -9.97 -6.57
N ASP A 36 -13.86 -10.46 -6.82
CA ASP A 36 -14.08 -11.65 -7.64
C ASP A 36 -13.66 -11.43 -9.09
N ALA A 37 -13.97 -10.26 -9.65
CA ALA A 37 -13.56 -9.90 -11.01
C ALA A 37 -12.04 -9.84 -11.17
N LEU A 38 -11.31 -9.37 -10.15
CA LEU A 38 -9.85 -9.36 -10.14
C LEU A 38 -9.28 -10.78 -10.08
N VAL A 39 -9.70 -11.57 -9.08
CA VAL A 39 -9.15 -12.92 -8.84
C VAL A 39 -9.46 -13.87 -9.99
N SER A 40 -10.68 -13.83 -10.55
CA SER A 40 -11.06 -14.66 -11.71
C SER A 40 -10.22 -14.39 -12.97
N ARG A 41 -9.53 -13.25 -13.02
CA ARG A 41 -8.61 -12.86 -14.11
C ARG A 41 -7.13 -12.98 -13.71
N GLY A 42 -6.83 -13.61 -12.57
CA GLY A 42 -5.46 -13.79 -12.08
C GLY A 42 -4.80 -12.53 -11.53
N LEU A 43 -5.58 -11.49 -11.20
CA LEU A 43 -5.11 -10.31 -10.48
C LEU A 43 -5.27 -10.60 -8.98
N MET A 44 -4.18 -10.94 -8.30
CA MET A 44 -4.20 -11.46 -6.93
C MET A 44 -4.03 -10.34 -5.91
N PRO A 45 -5.04 -9.98 -5.10
CA PRO A 45 -4.89 -8.96 -4.06
C PRO A 45 -3.77 -9.32 -3.08
N GLN A 46 -2.94 -8.35 -2.70
CA GLN A 46 -1.79 -8.56 -1.79
C GLN A 46 -1.95 -7.86 -0.44
N GLU A 47 -2.83 -6.86 -0.36
CA GLU A 47 -2.99 -6.01 0.82
C GLU A 47 -4.47 -5.84 1.18
N PRO A 48 -4.79 -5.47 2.44
CA PRO A 48 -6.15 -5.07 2.81
C PRO A 48 -6.65 -3.94 1.89
N ILE A 49 -7.91 -4.06 1.47
CA ILE A 49 -8.56 -3.05 0.61
C ILE A 49 -8.68 -1.76 1.39
N ARG A 50 -8.22 -0.66 0.78
CA ARG A 50 -8.33 0.68 1.36
C ARG A 50 -9.41 1.43 0.59
N ILE A 51 -10.34 2.06 1.30
CA ILE A 51 -11.37 2.91 0.71
C ILE A 51 -11.15 4.34 1.19
N ARG A 52 -11.06 5.29 0.26
CA ARG A 52 -10.95 6.73 0.54
C ARG A 52 -11.79 7.50 -0.46
N ASP A 53 -12.62 8.42 0.03
CA ASP A 53 -13.47 9.28 -0.80
C ASP A 53 -14.33 8.51 -1.82
N GLY A 54 -14.88 7.36 -1.39
CA GLY A 54 -15.68 6.49 -2.25
C GLY A 54 -14.90 5.72 -3.32
N THR A 55 -13.56 5.84 -3.32
CA THR A 55 -12.68 5.11 -4.23
C THR A 55 -11.98 3.97 -3.51
N GLU A 56 -11.98 2.80 -4.12
CA GLU A 56 -11.27 1.63 -3.63
C GLU A 56 -9.87 1.54 -4.22
N TYR A 57 -8.90 1.23 -3.36
CA TYR A 57 -7.48 1.11 -3.73
C TYR A 57 -7.04 -0.33 -3.56
N TRP A 58 -6.63 -0.92 -4.67
CA TRP A 58 -6.28 -2.33 -4.79
C TRP A 58 -4.79 -2.48 -5.14
N THR A 59 -4.07 -3.22 -4.32
CA THR A 59 -2.72 -3.70 -4.65
C THR A 59 -2.84 -5.13 -5.14
N VAL A 60 -2.58 -5.37 -6.43
CA VAL A 60 -2.68 -6.70 -7.05
C VAL A 60 -1.32 -7.17 -7.57
N ALA A 61 -1.02 -8.45 -7.37
CA ALA A 61 0.09 -9.14 -8.02
C ALA A 61 -0.40 -9.80 -9.31
N VAL A 62 0.47 -9.81 -10.32
CA VAL A 62 0.21 -10.38 -11.63
C VAL A 62 1.47 -11.15 -12.05
N ASP A 63 1.31 -12.37 -12.53
CA ASP A 63 2.40 -13.22 -13.02
C ASP A 63 2.53 -13.19 -14.56
N GLU A 64 1.96 -12.15 -15.17
CA GLU A 64 1.86 -11.99 -16.62
C GLU A 64 2.52 -10.70 -17.08
N PRO A 65 3.01 -10.66 -18.33
CA PRO A 65 3.68 -9.49 -18.86
C PRO A 65 2.72 -8.29 -18.98
N ARG A 66 3.29 -7.09 -18.95
CA ARG A 66 2.56 -5.82 -18.85
C ARG A 66 1.55 -5.60 -19.99
N ASP A 67 1.83 -6.13 -21.16
CA ASP A 67 0.97 -6.09 -22.34
C ASP A 67 -0.33 -6.89 -22.16
N ALA A 68 -0.31 -8.00 -21.44
CA ALA A 68 -1.51 -8.77 -21.10
C ALA A 68 -2.38 -8.08 -20.03
N LEU A 69 -1.80 -7.20 -19.21
CA LEU A 69 -2.50 -6.55 -18.10
C LEU A 69 -3.63 -5.61 -18.57
N GLN A 70 -3.42 -4.89 -19.68
CA GLN A 70 -4.41 -3.94 -20.18
C GLN A 70 -5.73 -4.63 -20.51
N SER A 71 -5.67 -5.74 -21.25
CA SER A 71 -6.87 -6.52 -21.62
C SER A 71 -7.63 -7.00 -20.38
N LYS A 72 -6.91 -7.50 -19.37
CA LYS A 72 -7.54 -7.97 -18.12
C LYS A 72 -8.23 -6.84 -17.37
N LEU A 73 -7.58 -5.68 -17.26
CA LEU A 73 -8.19 -4.52 -16.60
C LEU A 73 -9.41 -4.04 -17.37
N ASP A 74 -9.39 -4.06 -18.70
CA ASP A 74 -10.55 -3.74 -19.53
C ASP A 74 -11.71 -4.72 -19.31
N ASP A 75 -11.42 -6.02 -19.19
CA ASP A 75 -12.44 -7.02 -18.86
C ASP A 75 -13.06 -6.79 -17.47
N VAL A 76 -12.27 -6.32 -16.48
CA VAL A 76 -12.79 -5.95 -15.15
C VAL A 76 -13.65 -4.70 -15.24
N ARG A 77 -13.18 -3.65 -15.95
CA ARG A 77 -13.95 -2.41 -16.17
C ARG A 77 -15.30 -2.72 -16.77
N GLN A 78 -15.34 -3.60 -17.78
CA GLN A 78 -16.58 -3.99 -18.46
C GLN A 78 -17.48 -4.84 -17.56
N ALA A 79 -16.95 -5.85 -16.88
CA ALA A 79 -17.75 -6.76 -16.05
C ALA A 79 -18.37 -6.06 -14.84
N LYS A 80 -17.74 -5.00 -14.31
CA LYS A 80 -18.19 -4.29 -13.11
C LYS A 80 -18.69 -2.87 -13.37
N ALA A 81 -18.74 -2.45 -14.64
CA ALA A 81 -19.02 -1.06 -15.03
C ALA A 81 -18.21 -0.05 -14.20
N ALA A 82 -16.95 -0.37 -13.91
CA ALA A 82 -16.09 0.35 -12.99
C ALA A 82 -15.07 1.22 -13.74
N GLU A 83 -14.80 2.42 -13.22
CA GLU A 83 -13.67 3.23 -13.64
C GLU A 83 -12.42 2.77 -12.90
N ILE A 84 -11.42 2.28 -13.64
CA ILE A 84 -10.17 1.76 -13.06
C ILE A 84 -9.00 2.56 -13.61
N SER A 85 -8.24 3.19 -12.71
CA SER A 85 -7.00 3.90 -13.02
C SER A 85 -5.81 3.19 -12.38
N VAL A 86 -4.75 2.97 -13.16
CA VAL A 86 -3.51 2.35 -12.68
C VAL A 86 -2.59 3.44 -12.18
N GLN A 87 -2.38 3.50 -10.86
CA GLN A 87 -1.53 4.52 -10.22
C GLN A 87 -0.04 4.17 -10.30
N GLN A 88 0.31 2.89 -10.19
CA GLN A 88 1.69 2.41 -10.19
C GLN A 88 1.76 0.97 -10.70
N ILE A 89 2.83 0.64 -11.42
CA ILE A 89 3.20 -0.73 -11.78
C ILE A 89 4.66 -0.91 -11.35
N SER A 90 4.91 -1.85 -10.44
CA SER A 90 6.25 -2.25 -10.04
C SER A 90 6.49 -3.70 -10.47
N ALA A 91 7.65 -3.97 -11.09
CA ALA A 91 8.11 -5.33 -11.24
C ALA A 91 8.56 -5.84 -9.87
N ARG A 92 8.23 -7.10 -9.55
CA ARG A 92 8.97 -7.82 -8.50
C ARG A 92 10.29 -8.25 -9.11
N ASP A 93 11.23 -7.33 -9.31
CA ASP A 93 12.61 -7.78 -9.49
C ASP A 93 13.01 -8.48 -8.19
N ASN A 94 13.70 -9.60 -8.28
CA ASN A 94 14.21 -10.37 -7.15
C ASN A 94 15.33 -9.61 -6.37
N GLU A 95 15.47 -8.31 -6.61
CA GLU A 95 16.29 -7.33 -5.89
C GLU A 95 15.55 -5.98 -5.68
N SER A 96 14.23 -5.95 -5.90
CA SER A 96 13.40 -4.78 -5.56
C SER A 96 13.27 -4.71 -4.04
N LYS A 97 14.27 -4.06 -3.44
CA LYS A 97 14.21 -3.35 -2.17
C LYS A 97 12.75 -3.01 -1.88
N ALA A 98 12.19 -3.64 -0.83
CA ALA A 98 10.82 -3.45 -0.39
C ALA A 98 10.38 -2.01 -0.67
N ASP A 99 9.30 -1.83 -1.41
CA ASP A 99 8.80 -0.51 -1.78
C ASP A 99 8.24 0.12 -0.49
N LEU A 100 9.16 0.67 0.32
CA LEU A 100 8.84 1.25 1.61
C LEU A 100 7.89 2.40 1.35
N ASP A 101 6.74 2.42 2.03
CA ASP A 101 5.71 3.41 1.81
C ASP A 101 6.19 4.81 2.22
N THR A 102 6.81 5.52 1.29
CA THR A 102 7.35 6.86 1.53
C THR A 102 6.27 7.93 1.61
N ARG A 103 4.97 7.60 1.39
CA ARG A 103 3.87 8.57 1.41
C ARG A 103 3.70 9.22 2.79
N HIS A 104 4.15 8.54 3.85
CA HIS A 104 4.11 9.03 5.23
C HIS A 104 5.30 9.96 5.61
N LEU A 105 6.28 10.11 4.71
CA LEU A 105 7.41 11.03 4.89
C LEU A 105 7.01 12.46 4.52
N SER A 106 7.58 13.44 5.24
CA SER A 106 7.55 14.82 4.77
C SER A 106 8.38 14.97 3.50
N ASN A 107 8.17 16.03 2.73
CA ASN A 107 8.94 16.27 1.50
C ASN A 107 10.46 16.22 1.75
N ARG A 108 10.93 16.86 2.82
CA ARG A 108 12.36 16.86 3.16
C ARG A 108 12.88 15.50 3.62
N GLN A 109 12.08 14.74 4.38
CA GLN A 109 12.43 13.38 4.79
C GLN A 109 12.53 12.45 3.58
N ARG A 110 11.57 12.56 2.64
CA ARG A 110 11.55 11.79 1.40
C ARG A 110 12.76 12.12 0.54
N GLU A 111 13.02 13.40 0.30
CA GLU A 111 14.16 13.88 -0.50
C GLU A 111 15.50 13.36 0.05
N VAL A 112 15.74 13.51 1.36
CA VAL A 112 16.99 13.06 2.00
C VAL A 112 17.12 11.53 1.93
N PHE A 113 16.03 10.80 2.18
CA PHE A 113 16.02 9.33 2.14
C PHE A 113 16.24 8.77 0.73
N GLU A 114 15.57 9.34 -0.28
CA GLU A 114 15.70 8.95 -1.69
C GLU A 114 17.10 9.27 -2.22
N LEU A 115 17.67 10.42 -1.84
CA LEU A 115 19.06 10.75 -2.18
C LEU A 115 20.02 9.74 -1.54
N ALA A 116 19.88 9.46 -0.25
CA ALA A 116 20.73 8.48 0.44
C ALA A 116 20.64 7.09 -0.22
N ARG A 117 19.43 6.63 -0.56
CA ARG A 117 19.20 5.35 -1.25
C ARG A 117 19.81 5.32 -2.65
N SER A 118 19.67 6.39 -3.43
CA SER A 118 20.17 6.45 -4.82
C SER A 118 21.69 6.59 -4.90
N ARG A 119 22.33 7.17 -3.87
CA ARG A 119 23.79 7.38 -3.80
C ARG A 119 24.53 6.25 -3.07
N GLY A 120 23.85 5.16 -2.74
CA GLY A 120 24.47 3.98 -2.15
C GLY A 120 24.84 4.14 -0.65
N TYR A 121 24.16 5.02 0.08
CA TYR A 121 24.41 5.24 1.52
C TYR A 121 24.11 4.00 2.39
N TYR A 122 23.15 3.19 1.94
CA TYR A 122 22.71 1.98 2.64
C TYR A 122 23.40 0.70 2.14
N GLU A 123 24.30 0.81 1.15
CA GLU A 123 25.01 -0.34 0.59
C GLU A 123 26.16 -0.80 1.48
N TRP A 124 26.60 -2.04 1.26
CA TRP A 124 27.80 -2.58 1.91
C TRP A 124 28.79 -3.10 0.84
N PRO A 125 29.99 -2.51 0.70
CA PRO A 125 30.49 -1.31 1.41
C PRO A 125 29.70 -0.04 1.03
N ARG A 126 29.61 0.94 1.93
CA ARG A 126 28.93 2.21 1.64
C ARG A 126 29.64 2.96 0.52
N GLU A 127 28.86 3.40 -0.46
CA GLU A 127 29.37 4.16 -1.61
C GLU A 127 29.52 5.66 -1.31
N VAL A 128 28.72 6.17 -0.37
CA VAL A 128 28.70 7.59 0.03
C VAL A 128 28.61 7.74 1.55
N SER A 129 29.21 8.80 2.08
CA SER A 129 29.09 9.13 3.51
C SER A 129 27.93 10.08 3.78
N ALA A 130 27.48 10.14 5.03
CA ALA A 130 26.48 11.13 5.47
C ALA A 130 26.98 12.58 5.33
N SER A 131 28.30 12.80 5.34
CA SER A 131 28.87 14.14 5.15
C SER A 131 28.70 14.57 3.69
N ASP A 132 29.04 13.70 2.74
CA ASP A 132 28.96 14.00 1.30
C ASP A 132 27.52 14.32 0.88
N LEU A 133 26.55 13.57 1.41
CA LEU A 133 25.13 13.84 1.18
C LEU A 133 24.65 15.16 1.81
N ALA A 134 25.23 15.55 2.94
CA ALA A 134 24.85 16.78 3.62
C ALA A 134 25.38 18.00 2.85
N ASP A 135 26.60 17.89 2.34
CA ASP A 135 27.21 18.88 1.45
C ASP A 135 26.42 19.00 0.13
N GLU A 136 25.96 17.88 -0.44
CA GLU A 136 25.12 17.88 -1.67
C GLU A 136 23.76 18.59 -1.46
N LEU A 137 23.21 18.50 -0.25
CA LEU A 137 21.91 19.09 0.10
C LEU A 137 21.99 20.46 0.78
N ASP A 138 23.20 21.03 0.90
CA ASP A 138 23.51 22.29 1.61
C ASP A 138 22.89 22.34 3.03
N ILE A 139 23.05 21.26 3.79
CA ILE A 139 22.59 21.15 5.18
C ILE A 139 23.69 20.63 6.09
N SER A 140 23.51 20.80 7.41
CA SER A 140 24.42 20.19 8.37
C SER A 140 24.29 18.66 8.36
N LYS A 141 25.40 17.95 8.61
CA LYS A 141 25.40 16.49 8.83
C LYS A 141 24.41 16.07 9.91
N ALA A 142 24.25 16.85 10.97
CA ALA A 142 23.31 16.56 12.05
C ALA A 142 21.86 16.61 11.55
N THR A 143 21.51 17.63 10.76
CA THR A 143 20.19 17.77 10.12
C THR A 143 19.90 16.63 9.16
N LEU A 144 20.89 16.21 8.36
CA LEU A 144 20.74 15.07 7.46
C LEU A 144 20.44 13.78 8.25
N LEU A 145 21.23 13.48 9.29
CA LEU A 145 21.02 12.29 10.12
C LEU A 145 19.68 12.32 10.86
N GLU A 146 19.21 13.50 11.29
CA GLU A 146 17.89 13.67 11.89
C GLU A 146 16.77 13.34 10.89
N HIS A 147 16.86 13.84 9.65
CA HIS A 147 15.91 13.52 8.59
C HIS A 147 15.90 12.01 8.27
N LEU A 148 17.07 11.39 8.13
CA LEU A 148 17.19 9.95 7.89
C LEU A 148 16.58 9.13 9.03
N ARG A 149 16.95 9.41 10.29
CA ARG A 149 16.41 8.69 11.45
C ARG A 149 14.89 8.81 11.54
N THR A 150 14.36 10.00 11.27
CA THR A 150 12.91 10.23 11.30
C THR A 150 12.22 9.53 10.14
N ALA A 151 12.82 9.50 8.96
CA ALA A 151 12.30 8.77 7.82
C ALA A 151 12.31 7.26 8.10
N GLU A 152 13.44 6.70 8.50
CA GLU A 152 13.61 5.28 8.85
C GLU A 152 12.61 4.83 9.92
N SER A 153 12.44 5.60 11.00
CA SER A 153 11.47 5.28 12.04
C SER A 153 10.03 5.22 11.53
N LYS A 154 9.66 6.07 10.57
CA LYS A 154 8.33 6.03 9.94
C LYS A 154 8.16 4.85 8.99
N LEU A 155 9.23 4.47 8.28
CA LEU A 155 9.20 3.37 7.31
C LEU A 155 9.23 2.00 7.98
N LEU A 156 9.90 1.86 9.12
CA LEU A 156 9.95 0.61 9.89
C LEU A 156 8.65 0.33 10.65
N GLY A 157 7.82 1.36 10.88
CA GLY A 157 6.59 1.25 11.66
C GLY A 157 6.84 1.14 13.18
N PRO A 158 5.79 1.32 14.02
CA PRO A 158 5.87 1.02 15.44
C PRO A 158 5.94 -0.49 15.67
N GLU A 159 6.77 -0.93 16.63
CA GLU A 159 6.73 -2.30 17.19
C GLU A 159 5.36 -2.62 17.82
#